data_AF-A0A668VQ49-F1
#
_entry.id   AF-A0A668VQ49-F1
#
_cell.length_a   1.000
_cell.length_b   1.000
_cell.length_c   1.000
_cell.angle_alpha   90.00
_cell.angle_beta   90.00
_cell.angle_gamma   90.00
#
_symmetry.space_group_name_H-M   'P 1'
#
loop_
_entity.id
_entity.type
_entity.pdbx_description
1 polymer ?
#
loop_
_entity_poly.entity_id
_entity_poly.type
_entity_poly.pdbx_seq_one_letter_code
_entity_poly.pdbx_strand_id
1 'polypeptide(L)'
;MATFPPPGSVVVADWHQYKDSKEYFSKILHKKRRRNFGLLESPVMPPHVAVDTVHYKIFISGKSGVGKTALAARLAGMNIPSMHHETTGIETTVVYWPVKLKESSRVLFFRFQLWDCGENALRRFDHLLPSCKEQVDAVLLLFSFTDRTSFDDLPNQLAKWSEPSVRRVVKMVVGTKFDLFMHCDVAERDIRDFQETWGIPVQRTGGEVTDGLGDVASLLNCLAENLWHQDCITAGSASHHSQQETVTLL
;
A
#
# COMPACT_ATOMS: atom_id res chain seq x y z
N MET A 1 -9.71 -11.90 13.60
CA MET A 1 -9.34 -11.67 12.19
C MET A 1 -9.41 -10.17 11.94
N ALA A 2 -8.42 -9.57 11.27
CA ALA A 2 -8.52 -8.16 10.89
C ALA A 2 -9.65 -8.02 9.87
N THR A 3 -10.74 -7.34 10.25
CA THR A 3 -11.86 -7.08 9.36
C THR A 3 -11.43 -5.97 8.40
N PHE A 4 -11.31 -6.29 7.11
CA PHE A 4 -11.10 -5.27 6.09
C PHE A 4 -12.35 -4.39 6.03
N PRO A 5 -12.22 -3.06 6.17
CA PRO A 5 -13.33 -2.16 5.92
C PRO A 5 -13.84 -2.36 4.48
N PRO A 6 -15.17 -2.35 4.24
CA PRO A 6 -15.70 -2.28 2.89
C PRO A 6 -15.09 -1.06 2.15
N PRO A 7 -14.72 -1.19 0.87
CA PRO A 7 -14.16 -0.07 0.12
C PRO A 7 -15.05 1.17 0.18
N GLY A 8 -14.47 2.33 0.50
CA GLY A 8 -15.17 3.61 0.60
C GLY A 8 -16.02 3.80 1.87
N SER A 9 -15.80 2.97 2.89
CA SER A 9 -16.44 3.13 4.20
C SER A 9 -15.77 4.21 5.05
N VAL A 10 -14.45 4.35 4.93
CA VAL A 10 -13.62 5.27 5.71
C VAL A 10 -13.22 6.50 4.90
N VAL A 11 -12.93 6.29 3.62
CA VAL A 11 -12.40 7.34 2.72
C VAL A 11 -13.36 7.61 1.57
N VAL A 12 -13.30 8.82 0.99
CA VAL A 12 -14.03 9.13 -0.24
C VAL A 12 -13.22 8.63 -1.45
N ALA A 13 -13.55 7.41 -1.93
CA ALA A 13 -12.77 6.70 -2.96
C ALA A 13 -12.52 7.52 -4.24
N ASP A 14 -13.54 8.20 -4.76
CA ASP A 14 -13.43 8.96 -6.02
C ASP A 14 -13.07 10.43 -5.82
N TRP A 15 -12.58 10.81 -4.63
CA TRP A 15 -12.32 12.23 -4.32
C TRP A 15 -11.32 12.88 -5.28
N HIS A 16 -10.36 12.11 -5.83
CA HIS A 16 -9.43 12.57 -6.85
C HIS A 16 -10.10 13.12 -8.13
N GLN A 17 -11.38 12.81 -8.38
CA GLN A 17 -12.16 13.32 -9.51
C GLN A 17 -12.91 14.61 -9.19
N TYR A 18 -13.02 14.97 -7.91
CA TYR A 18 -13.87 16.08 -7.45
C TYR A 18 -13.16 17.43 -7.67
N LYS A 19 -13.94 18.52 -7.73
CA LYS A 19 -13.37 19.86 -7.95
C LYS A 19 -12.61 20.37 -6.72
N ASP A 20 -13.06 20.03 -5.51
CA ASP A 20 -12.46 20.43 -4.24
C ASP A 20 -11.12 19.74 -3.96
N SER A 21 -10.86 18.58 -4.57
CA SER A 21 -9.59 17.86 -4.40
C SER A 21 -8.43 18.45 -5.21
N LYS A 22 -8.73 19.24 -6.26
CA LYS A 22 -7.72 19.78 -7.19
C LYS A 22 -6.63 20.57 -6.50
N GLU A 23 -6.95 21.32 -5.46
CA GLU A 23 -5.96 22.09 -4.70
C GLU A 23 -4.90 21.18 -4.06
N TYR A 24 -5.32 20.06 -3.49
CA TYR A 24 -4.45 19.08 -2.84
C TYR A 24 -3.65 18.28 -3.86
N PHE A 25 -4.32 17.75 -4.90
CA PHE A 25 -3.66 16.97 -5.94
C PHE A 25 -2.69 17.81 -6.79
N SER A 26 -2.90 19.12 -6.91
CA SER A 26 -1.94 20.02 -7.57
C SER A 26 -0.58 20.06 -6.90
N LYS A 27 -0.49 19.71 -5.61
CA LYS A 27 0.78 19.71 -4.86
C LYS A 27 1.62 18.47 -5.12
N ILE A 28 0.98 17.36 -5.50
CA ILE A 28 1.67 16.12 -5.87
C ILE A 28 1.84 15.95 -7.39
N LEU A 29 1.32 16.90 -8.17
CA LEU A 29 1.39 16.90 -9.63
C LEU A 29 2.26 18.05 -10.13
N HIS A 30 3.10 17.79 -11.13
CA HIS A 30 3.83 18.80 -11.88
C HIS A 30 3.64 18.54 -13.38
N LYS A 31 3.10 19.53 -14.12
CA LYS A 31 2.78 19.42 -15.55
C LYS A 31 1.95 18.16 -15.90
N LYS A 32 0.93 17.87 -15.08
CA LYS A 32 0.04 16.68 -15.19
C LYS A 32 0.71 15.32 -14.92
N ARG A 33 1.99 15.28 -14.56
CA ARG A 33 2.69 14.07 -14.09
C ARG A 33 2.86 14.10 -12.59
N ARG A 34 2.99 12.95 -11.93
CA ARG A 34 3.33 12.93 -10.50
C ARG A 34 4.70 13.52 -10.28
N ARG A 35 4.80 14.36 -9.25
CA ARG A 35 6.08 14.86 -8.76
C ARG A 35 6.76 13.75 -7.98
N ASN A 36 8.01 13.47 -8.31
CA ASN A 36 8.86 12.62 -7.47
C ASN A 36 9.31 13.44 -6.26
N PHE A 37 9.09 12.91 -5.05
CA PHE A 37 9.51 13.53 -3.81
C PHE A 37 10.73 12.79 -3.28
N GLY A 38 11.79 13.54 -2.97
CA GLY A 38 12.92 13.01 -2.22
C GLY A 38 12.52 12.57 -0.80
N LEU A 39 13.37 11.83 -0.10
CA LEU A 39 13.10 11.32 1.25
C LEU A 39 12.73 12.42 2.27
N LEU A 40 13.30 13.62 2.08
CA LEU A 40 13.12 14.81 2.92
C LEU A 40 12.13 15.83 2.33
N GLU A 41 11.66 15.61 1.10
CA GLU A 41 10.73 16.53 0.45
C GLU A 41 9.29 16.18 0.84
N SER A 42 8.45 17.19 1.01
CA SER A 42 7.02 17.03 1.27
C SER A 42 6.18 18.04 0.48
N PRO A 43 4.93 17.71 0.14
CA PRO A 43 4.00 18.68 -0.42
C PRO A 43 3.66 19.74 0.63
N VAL A 44 3.91 21.01 0.30
CA VAL A 44 3.60 22.13 1.20
C VAL A 44 2.25 22.71 0.84
N MET A 45 1.33 22.69 1.81
CA MET A 45 0.04 23.34 1.71
C MET A 45 0.13 24.81 2.17
N PRO A 46 -0.72 25.70 1.63
CA PRO A 46 -0.82 27.05 2.15
C PRO A 46 -1.20 27.05 3.65
N PRO A 47 -0.75 28.03 4.45
CA PRO A 47 -0.96 28.05 5.90
C PRO A 47 -2.43 28.13 6.32
N HIS A 48 -3.32 28.57 5.44
CA HIS A 48 -4.77 28.61 5.68
C HIS A 48 -5.47 27.25 5.43
N VAL A 49 -4.77 26.29 4.80
CA VAL A 49 -5.21 24.91 4.60
C VAL A 49 -4.17 23.99 5.23
N ALA A 50 -4.05 24.02 6.56
CA ALA A 50 -3.20 23.07 7.27
C ALA A 50 -3.76 21.65 7.07
N VAL A 51 -2.95 20.78 6.48
CA VAL A 51 -3.29 19.37 6.24
C VAL A 51 -2.27 18.52 6.95
N ASP A 52 -2.73 17.65 7.84
CA ASP A 52 -1.84 16.76 8.57
C ASP A 52 -1.35 15.64 7.67
N THR A 53 -0.09 15.26 7.88
CA THR A 53 0.56 14.16 7.17
C THR A 53 0.67 12.96 8.10
N VAL A 54 0.19 11.82 7.64
CA VAL A 54 0.33 10.53 8.31
C VAL A 54 1.38 9.70 7.60
N HIS A 55 2.16 8.95 8.37
CA HIS A 55 3.37 8.29 7.92
C HIS A 55 3.22 6.78 8.01
N TYR A 56 3.44 6.08 6.89
CA TYR A 56 3.35 4.62 6.86
C TYR A 56 4.52 3.98 6.12
N LYS A 57 5.15 2.99 6.76
CA LYS A 57 6.15 2.10 6.18
C LYS A 57 5.44 0.90 5.56
N ILE A 58 5.62 0.70 4.27
CA ILE A 58 4.99 -0.37 3.50
C ILE A 58 6.07 -1.24 2.88
N PHE A 59 6.05 -2.53 3.19
CA PHE A 59 6.97 -3.48 2.57
C PHE A 59 6.34 -4.17 1.35
N ILE A 60 7.09 -4.27 0.26
CA ILE A 60 6.66 -4.98 -0.95
C ILE A 60 7.31 -6.36 -0.98
N SER A 61 6.50 -7.40 -0.88
CA SER A 61 6.92 -8.80 -0.80
C SER A 61 6.41 -9.59 -2.01
N GLY A 62 7.23 -10.49 -2.54
CA GLY A 62 6.87 -11.35 -3.68
C GLY A 62 8.11 -11.90 -4.39
N LYS A 63 7.91 -12.88 -5.28
CA LYS A 63 8.99 -13.52 -6.04
C LYS A 63 9.78 -12.54 -6.91
N SER A 64 11.00 -12.91 -7.30
CA SER A 64 11.74 -12.18 -8.34
C SER A 64 10.92 -12.13 -9.65
N GLY A 65 10.98 -11.02 -10.37
CA GLY A 65 10.31 -10.86 -11.68
C GLY A 65 8.79 -10.61 -11.65
N VAL A 66 8.15 -10.58 -10.47
CA VAL A 66 6.70 -10.28 -10.36
C VAL A 66 6.38 -8.78 -10.51
N GLY A 67 7.39 -7.90 -10.56
CA GLY A 67 7.18 -6.46 -10.77
C GLY A 67 7.07 -5.61 -9.50
N LYS A 68 7.78 -5.97 -8.42
CA LYS A 68 7.85 -5.16 -7.17
C LYS A 68 8.32 -3.73 -7.42
N THR A 69 9.48 -3.58 -8.06
CA THR A 69 10.07 -2.29 -8.43
C THR A 69 9.18 -1.52 -9.40
N ALA A 70 8.57 -2.22 -10.36
CA ALA A 70 7.63 -1.63 -11.31
C ALA A 70 6.39 -1.07 -10.61
N LEU A 71 5.83 -1.77 -9.61
CA LEU A 71 4.72 -1.27 -8.81
C LEU A 71 5.12 -0.03 -8.01
N ALA A 72 6.26 -0.06 -7.33
CA ALA A 72 6.75 1.10 -6.56
C ALA A 72 6.89 2.34 -7.45
N ALA A 73 7.52 2.17 -8.63
CA ALA A 73 7.65 3.22 -9.63
C ALA A 73 6.28 3.73 -10.12
N ARG A 74 5.33 2.82 -10.41
CA ARG A 74 3.97 3.15 -10.85
C ARG A 74 3.24 4.02 -9.82
N LEU A 75 3.30 3.65 -8.54
CA LEU A 75 2.63 4.39 -7.46
C LEU A 75 3.23 5.78 -7.23
N ALA A 76 4.54 5.91 -7.42
CA ALA A 76 5.23 7.20 -7.39
C ALA A 76 5.05 8.03 -8.67
N GLY A 77 4.53 7.43 -9.75
CA GLY A 77 4.50 8.01 -11.09
C GLY A 77 5.89 8.27 -11.67
N MET A 78 6.86 7.45 -11.27
CA MET A 78 8.18 7.36 -11.87
C MET A 78 8.13 6.53 -13.16
N ASN A 79 9.18 6.63 -13.98
CA ASN A 79 9.30 5.78 -15.17
C ASN A 79 9.43 4.31 -14.74
N ILE A 80 8.57 3.45 -15.26
CA ILE A 80 8.64 2.02 -14.99
C ILE A 80 9.87 1.44 -15.72
N PRO A 81 10.72 0.65 -15.04
CA PRO A 81 11.84 -0.02 -15.67
C PRO A 81 11.36 -0.96 -16.80
N SER A 82 11.93 -0.84 -18.00
CA SER A 82 11.57 -1.68 -19.16
C SER A 82 12.19 -3.08 -19.11
N MET A 83 13.25 -3.26 -18.33
CA MET A 83 13.91 -4.55 -18.14
C MET A 83 13.98 -4.89 -16.66
N HIS A 84 13.72 -6.17 -16.35
CA HIS A 84 13.86 -6.69 -15.00
C HIS A 84 15.33 -6.75 -14.60
N HIS A 85 15.66 -6.07 -13.51
CA HIS A 85 16.94 -6.20 -12.82
C HIS A 85 16.64 -6.57 -11.37
N GLU A 86 17.39 -7.53 -10.83
CA GLU A 86 17.23 -7.90 -9.43
C GLU A 86 17.73 -6.77 -8.54
N THR A 87 16.86 -6.27 -7.65
CA THR A 87 17.20 -5.24 -6.68
C THR A 87 18.23 -5.78 -5.69
N THR A 88 19.44 -5.18 -5.69
CA THR A 88 20.58 -5.67 -4.92
C THR A 88 20.51 -5.36 -3.42
N GLY A 89 19.61 -4.47 -3.02
CA GLY A 89 19.42 -4.05 -1.63
C GLY A 89 17.99 -3.60 -1.35
N ILE A 90 17.83 -2.74 -0.34
CA ILE A 90 16.56 -2.10 0.00
C ILE A 90 16.48 -0.77 -0.74
N GLU A 91 15.49 -0.65 -1.62
CA GLU A 91 15.14 0.60 -2.28
C GLU A 91 13.90 1.20 -1.63
N THR A 92 13.93 2.50 -1.37
CA THR A 92 12.82 3.22 -0.75
C THR A 92 12.25 4.25 -1.71
N THR A 93 10.94 4.18 -1.94
CA THR A 93 10.20 5.16 -2.74
C THR A 93 9.13 5.83 -1.89
N VAL A 94 9.07 7.17 -1.91
CA VAL A 94 8.07 7.94 -1.14
C VAL A 94 6.93 8.36 -2.06
N VAL A 95 5.71 8.06 -1.64
CA VAL A 95 4.48 8.44 -2.35
C VAL A 95 3.59 9.25 -1.42
N TYR A 96 3.22 10.45 -1.87
CA TYR A 96 2.22 11.28 -1.21
C TYR A 96 0.86 11.11 -1.86
N TRP A 97 -0.17 10.87 -1.06
CA TRP A 97 -1.54 10.70 -1.53
C TRP A 97 -2.54 11.46 -0.63
N PRO A 98 -3.18 12.53 -1.13
CA PRO A 98 -4.26 13.20 -0.43
C PRO A 98 -5.51 12.32 -0.35
N VAL A 99 -6.10 12.23 0.84
CA VAL A 99 -7.33 11.47 1.09
C VAL A 99 -8.28 12.29 1.94
N LYS A 100 -9.57 12.28 1.59
CA LYS A 100 -10.64 12.87 2.38
C LYS A 100 -11.34 11.79 3.19
N LEU A 101 -11.35 11.96 4.50
CA LEU A 101 -12.07 11.10 5.43
C LEU A 101 -13.58 11.36 5.33
N LYS A 102 -14.37 10.28 5.34
CA LYS A 102 -15.82 10.37 5.17
C LYS A 102 -16.53 10.92 6.40
N GLU A 103 -16.13 10.49 7.59
CA GLU A 103 -16.78 10.85 8.86
C GLU A 103 -16.54 12.32 9.24
N SER A 104 -15.29 12.77 9.16
CA SER A 104 -14.90 14.11 9.62
C SER A 104 -14.83 15.15 8.50
N SER A 105 -14.94 14.73 7.23
CA SER A 105 -14.63 15.56 6.04
C SER A 105 -13.23 16.18 6.04
N ARG A 106 -12.35 15.75 6.96
CA ARG A 106 -10.96 16.20 7.04
C ARG A 106 -10.15 15.57 5.93
N VAL A 107 -9.22 16.35 5.39
CA VAL A 107 -8.23 15.86 4.43
C VAL A 107 -6.95 15.51 5.18
N LEU A 108 -6.31 14.43 4.78
CA LEU A 108 -4.99 14.00 5.26
C LEU A 108 -4.07 13.72 4.08
N PHE A 109 -2.78 14.01 4.23
CA PHE A 109 -1.74 13.52 3.33
C PHE A 109 -1.20 12.19 3.86
N PHE A 110 -1.40 11.13 3.08
CA PHE A 110 -0.76 9.85 3.36
C PHE A 110 0.63 9.85 2.72
N ARG A 111 1.68 9.75 3.55
CA ARG A 111 3.06 9.53 3.12
C ARG A 111 3.38 8.05 3.23
N PHE A 112 3.33 7.37 2.09
CA PHE A 112 3.70 5.98 1.93
C PHE A 112 5.19 5.87 1.64
N GLN A 113 5.91 5.24 2.54
CA GLN A 113 7.30 4.85 2.31
C GLN A 113 7.31 3.40 1.84
N LEU A 114 7.45 3.19 0.54
CA LEU A 114 7.48 1.88 -0.11
C LEU A 114 8.89 1.30 -0.03
N TRP A 115 9.04 0.16 0.62
CA TRP A 115 10.29 -0.59 0.75
C TRP A 115 10.25 -1.76 -0.23
N ASP A 116 11.03 -1.66 -1.29
CA ASP A 116 11.27 -2.73 -2.25
C ASP A 116 12.61 -3.41 -1.95
N CYS A 117 12.62 -4.73 -2.01
CA CYS A 117 13.85 -5.50 -1.85
C CYS A 117 13.81 -6.75 -2.72
N GLY A 118 14.92 -7.04 -3.40
CA GLY A 118 15.05 -8.23 -4.24
C GLY A 118 14.91 -9.51 -3.41
N GLU A 119 14.27 -10.53 -3.99
CA GLU A 119 14.09 -11.80 -3.29
C GLU A 119 15.45 -12.45 -3.01
N ASN A 120 16.38 -12.35 -3.96
CA ASN A 120 17.72 -12.87 -3.80
C ASN A 120 18.51 -12.14 -2.72
N ALA A 121 18.33 -10.82 -2.60
CA ALA A 121 18.98 -10.04 -1.55
C ALA A 121 18.49 -10.46 -0.16
N LEU A 122 17.18 -10.62 0.01
CA LEU A 122 16.57 -11.09 1.27
C LEU A 122 17.07 -12.49 1.67
N ARG A 123 17.31 -13.39 0.70
CA ARG A 123 17.83 -14.74 0.95
C ARG A 123 19.34 -14.77 1.23
N ARG A 124 20.09 -13.82 0.67
CA ARG A 124 21.56 -13.76 0.84
C ARG A 124 21.97 -13.05 2.12
N PHE A 125 21.15 -12.11 2.59
CA PHE A 125 21.47 -11.24 3.71
C PHE A 125 20.41 -11.34 4.79
N ASP A 126 20.67 -12.18 5.80
CA ASP A 126 19.73 -12.50 6.89
C ASP A 126 19.25 -11.28 7.70
N HIS A 127 20.01 -10.18 7.67
CA HIS A 127 19.68 -8.96 8.39
C HIS A 127 18.68 -8.05 7.65
N LEU A 128 18.49 -8.21 6.33
CA LEU A 128 17.61 -7.34 5.55
C LEU A 128 16.13 -7.57 5.88
N LEU A 129 15.70 -8.83 5.98
CA LEU A 129 14.30 -9.14 6.25
C LEU A 129 13.83 -8.65 7.63
N PRO A 130 14.60 -8.84 8.74
CA PRO A 130 14.29 -8.22 10.02
C PRO A 130 14.16 -6.70 9.96
N SER A 131 15.07 -5.99 9.28
CA SER A 131 15.00 -4.53 9.13
C SER A 131 13.78 -4.08 8.33
N CYS A 132 13.35 -4.86 7.34
CA CYS A 132 12.11 -4.62 6.60
C CYS A 132 10.86 -4.87 7.45
N LYS A 133 10.88 -5.89 8.32
CA LYS A 133 9.79 -6.23 9.24
C LYS A 133 9.63 -5.23 10.39
N GLU A 134 10.71 -4.60 10.83
CA GLU A 134 10.68 -3.64 11.94
C GLU A 134 9.83 -2.40 11.60
N GLN A 135 8.89 -2.05 12.47
CA GLN A 135 7.99 -0.89 12.32
C GLN A 135 7.26 -0.82 10.97
N VAL A 136 6.95 -1.97 10.38
CA VAL A 136 6.14 -2.00 9.16
C VAL A 136 4.66 -1.83 9.53
N ASP A 137 3.95 -1.01 8.76
CA ASP A 137 2.51 -0.76 8.97
C ASP A 137 1.66 -1.61 8.01
N ALA A 138 2.17 -1.84 6.79
CA ALA A 138 1.53 -2.72 5.81
C ALA A 138 2.53 -3.54 5.00
N VAL A 139 2.05 -4.68 4.50
CA VAL A 139 2.73 -5.48 3.49
C VAL A 139 1.87 -5.64 2.24
N LEU A 140 2.46 -5.32 1.09
CA LEU A 140 1.91 -5.61 -0.23
C LEU A 140 2.50 -6.93 -0.72
N LEU A 141 1.65 -7.94 -0.87
CA LEU A 141 2.01 -9.27 -1.33
C LEU A 141 1.73 -9.35 -2.83
N LEU A 142 2.78 -9.42 -3.64
CA LEU A 142 2.68 -9.39 -5.08
C LEU A 142 2.78 -10.78 -5.67
N PHE A 143 1.89 -11.04 -6.62
CA PHE A 143 1.99 -12.13 -7.57
C PHE A 143 1.82 -11.58 -8.98
N SER A 144 2.21 -12.36 -9.99
CA SER A 144 2.00 -12.01 -11.39
C SER A 144 0.94 -12.90 -12.01
N PHE A 145 0.04 -12.31 -12.80
CA PHE A 145 -0.95 -13.08 -13.56
C PHE A 145 -0.30 -14.03 -14.59
N THR A 146 0.96 -13.79 -14.97
CA THR A 146 1.73 -14.64 -15.89
C THR A 146 2.67 -15.62 -15.17
N ASP A 147 2.54 -15.79 -13.85
CA ASP A 147 3.34 -16.73 -13.07
C ASP A 147 2.49 -17.35 -11.96
N ARG A 148 1.87 -18.49 -12.27
CA ARG A 148 1.06 -19.24 -11.30
C ARG A 148 1.84 -19.57 -10.03
N THR A 149 3.13 -19.87 -10.14
CA THR A 149 3.92 -20.23 -8.97
C THR A 149 4.05 -19.07 -7.99
N SER A 150 4.00 -17.82 -8.46
CA SER A 150 3.99 -16.64 -7.59
C SER A 150 2.69 -16.50 -6.81
N PHE A 151 1.56 -16.91 -7.41
CA PHE A 151 0.26 -16.93 -6.75
C PHE A 151 0.18 -18.04 -5.70
N ASP A 152 0.65 -19.24 -6.04
CA ASP A 152 0.63 -20.39 -5.11
C ASP A 152 1.55 -20.17 -3.89
N ASP A 153 2.51 -19.24 -3.95
CA ASP A 153 3.37 -18.87 -2.82
C ASP A 153 2.73 -17.85 -1.86
N LEU A 154 1.61 -17.20 -2.22
CA LEU A 154 0.94 -16.20 -1.38
C LEU A 154 0.60 -16.71 0.03
N PRO A 155 0.05 -17.93 0.23
CA PRO A 155 -0.19 -18.47 1.57
C PRO A 155 1.07 -18.55 2.44
N ASN A 156 2.21 -18.96 1.85
CA ASN A 156 3.48 -19.04 2.55
C ASN A 156 3.96 -17.65 2.95
N GLN A 157 3.83 -16.67 2.07
CA GLN A 157 4.18 -15.28 2.37
C GLN A 157 3.26 -14.72 3.47
N LEU A 158 1.95 -14.96 3.38
CA LEU A 158 0.99 -14.55 4.42
C LEU A 158 1.34 -15.12 5.80
N ALA A 159 1.77 -16.39 5.86
CA ALA A 159 2.20 -17.01 7.11
C ALA A 159 3.40 -16.27 7.73
N LYS A 160 4.40 -15.87 6.94
CA LYS A 160 5.58 -15.09 7.40
C LYS A 160 5.23 -13.74 8.02
N TRP A 161 4.10 -13.14 7.59
CA TRP A 161 3.59 -11.86 8.08
C TRP A 161 2.48 -12.03 9.13
N SER A 162 2.15 -13.26 9.50
CA SER A 162 1.14 -13.58 10.53
C SER A 162 1.77 -14.02 11.85
N GLU A 163 3.10 -13.93 11.97
CA GLU A 163 3.84 -14.18 13.20
C GLU A 163 3.40 -13.22 14.33
N PRO A 164 3.27 -13.68 15.58
CA PRO A 164 2.80 -12.86 16.71
C PRO A 164 3.66 -11.65 17.03
N SER A 165 4.91 -11.63 16.59
CA SER A 165 5.85 -10.51 16.70
C SER A 165 5.46 -9.33 15.80
N VAL A 166 4.75 -9.61 14.71
CA VAL A 166 4.29 -8.64 13.72
C VAL A 166 2.82 -8.31 14.02
N ARG A 167 2.57 -7.74 15.21
CA ARG A 167 1.22 -7.36 15.63
C ARG A 167 0.73 -6.18 14.78
N ARG A 168 -0.45 -6.36 14.16
CA ARG A 168 -1.22 -5.33 13.44
C ARG A 168 -0.49 -4.79 12.20
N VAL A 169 -0.21 -5.66 11.23
CA VAL A 169 0.23 -5.24 9.90
C VAL A 169 -0.90 -5.44 8.90
N VAL A 170 -1.24 -4.37 8.17
CA VAL A 170 -2.22 -4.44 7.09
C VAL A 170 -1.64 -5.29 5.96
N LYS A 171 -2.37 -6.31 5.53
CA LYS A 171 -1.96 -7.19 4.43
C LYS A 171 -2.81 -6.89 3.21
N MET A 172 -2.20 -6.65 2.07
CA MET A 172 -2.93 -6.49 0.81
C MET A 172 -2.25 -7.30 -0.28
N VAL A 173 -3.04 -7.92 -1.14
CA VAL A 173 -2.51 -8.69 -2.28
C VAL A 173 -2.66 -7.87 -3.55
N VAL A 174 -1.61 -7.85 -4.38
CA VAL A 174 -1.58 -7.13 -5.65
C VAL A 174 -1.17 -8.08 -6.78
N GLY A 175 -2.06 -8.30 -7.74
CA GLY A 175 -1.78 -9.06 -8.95
C GLY A 175 -1.28 -8.15 -10.07
N THR A 176 -0.05 -8.38 -10.53
CA THR A 176 0.62 -7.58 -11.55
C THR A 176 0.55 -8.23 -12.94
N LYS A 177 0.86 -7.45 -13.99
CA LYS A 177 0.85 -7.89 -15.40
C LYS A 177 -0.54 -8.37 -15.86
N PHE A 178 -1.59 -7.78 -15.29
CA PHE A 178 -2.97 -8.12 -15.63
C PHE A 178 -3.31 -7.82 -17.10
N ASP A 179 -2.57 -6.93 -17.75
CA ASP A 179 -2.66 -6.60 -19.16
C ASP A 179 -2.22 -7.72 -20.10
N LEU A 180 -1.42 -8.67 -19.62
CA LEU A 180 -0.93 -9.80 -20.41
C LEU A 180 -1.94 -10.95 -20.41
N PHE A 181 -3.20 -10.65 -20.74
CA PHE A 181 -4.33 -11.58 -20.63
C PHE A 181 -4.15 -12.89 -21.41
N MET A 182 -3.41 -12.86 -22.53
CA MET A 182 -3.10 -14.05 -23.34
C MET A 182 -2.12 -15.01 -22.66
N HIS A 183 -1.42 -14.55 -21.61
CA HIS A 183 -0.45 -15.32 -20.83
C HIS A 183 -0.93 -15.49 -19.38
N CYS A 184 -2.24 -15.37 -19.14
CA CYS A 184 -2.80 -15.46 -17.81
C CYS A 184 -2.83 -16.91 -17.31
N ASP A 185 -2.01 -17.21 -16.31
CA ASP A 185 -1.91 -18.52 -15.67
C ASP A 185 -2.72 -18.62 -14.36
N VAL A 186 -3.32 -17.50 -13.93
CA VAL A 186 -4.13 -17.42 -12.70
C VAL A 186 -5.57 -17.09 -13.06
N ALA A 187 -6.48 -18.05 -12.89
CA ALA A 187 -7.87 -17.84 -13.26
C ALA A 187 -8.61 -16.99 -12.23
N GLU A 188 -9.62 -16.24 -12.69
CA GLU A 188 -10.50 -15.42 -11.84
C GLU A 188 -11.16 -16.22 -10.71
N ARG A 189 -11.44 -17.52 -10.94
CA ARG A 189 -11.95 -18.41 -9.88
C ARG A 189 -10.94 -18.57 -8.74
N ASP A 190 -9.65 -18.72 -9.05
CA ASP A 190 -8.61 -18.92 -8.04
C ASP A 190 -8.46 -17.66 -7.17
N ILE A 191 -8.58 -16.48 -7.79
CA ILE A 191 -8.59 -15.19 -7.09
C ILE A 191 -9.78 -15.11 -6.13
N ARG A 192 -10.99 -15.45 -6.59
CA ARG A 192 -12.19 -15.42 -5.75
C ARG A 192 -12.07 -16.40 -4.58
N ASP A 193 -11.67 -17.63 -4.86
CA ASP A 193 -11.52 -18.67 -3.84
C ASP A 193 -10.47 -18.27 -2.79
N PHE A 194 -9.37 -17.62 -3.22
CA PHE A 194 -8.38 -17.03 -2.31
C PHE A 194 -8.97 -15.90 -1.46
N GLN A 195 -9.71 -14.97 -2.05
CA GLN A 195 -10.34 -13.87 -1.33
C GLN A 195 -11.35 -14.38 -0.28
N GLU A 196 -12.13 -15.41 -0.61
CA GLU A 196 -13.07 -16.05 0.31
C GLU A 196 -12.36 -16.79 1.44
N THR A 197 -11.28 -17.50 1.13
CA THR A 197 -10.51 -18.31 2.09
C THR A 197 -9.77 -17.43 3.10
N TRP A 198 -9.10 -16.37 2.63
CA TRP A 198 -8.22 -15.55 3.46
C TRP A 198 -8.87 -14.25 3.93
N GLY A 199 -9.98 -13.84 3.32
CA GLY A 199 -10.65 -12.58 3.61
C GLY A 199 -9.84 -11.33 3.22
N ILE A 200 -8.87 -11.47 2.31
CA ILE A 200 -7.96 -10.38 1.89
C ILE A 200 -8.33 -9.95 0.46
N PRO A 201 -8.59 -8.66 0.21
CA PRO A 201 -8.88 -8.18 -1.14
C PRO A 201 -7.65 -8.27 -2.05
N VAL A 202 -7.88 -8.62 -3.31
CA VAL A 202 -6.86 -8.65 -4.37
C VAL A 202 -7.04 -7.46 -5.29
N GLN A 203 -6.03 -6.60 -5.37
CA GLN A 203 -5.99 -5.47 -6.29
C GLN A 203 -5.25 -5.85 -7.56
N ARG A 204 -5.73 -5.40 -8.71
CA ARG A 204 -5.13 -5.73 -10.01
C ARG A 204 -4.39 -4.53 -10.57
N THR A 205 -3.21 -4.76 -11.11
CA THR A 205 -2.40 -3.74 -11.77
C THR A 205 -1.80 -4.29 -13.05
N GLY A 206 -1.86 -3.50 -14.10
CA GLY A 206 -1.41 -3.89 -15.43
C GLY A 206 -1.56 -2.76 -16.43
N GLY A 207 -0.86 -2.88 -17.55
CA GLY A 207 -0.97 -1.99 -18.70
C GLY A 207 -0.13 -0.73 -18.58
N GLU A 208 -0.23 0.12 -19.60
CA GLU A 208 0.49 1.39 -19.68
C GLU A 208 0.07 2.33 -18.56
N VAL A 209 1.06 2.99 -17.97
CA VAL A 209 0.82 4.06 -17.00
C VAL A 209 0.19 5.21 -17.75
N THR A 210 -1.10 5.44 -17.53
CA THR A 210 -1.69 6.71 -17.91
C THR A 210 -1.14 7.78 -16.96
N ASP A 211 -0.78 8.96 -17.46
CA ASP A 211 -0.35 10.10 -16.63
C ASP A 211 -1.42 10.56 -15.61
N GLY A 212 -2.63 9.97 -15.66
CA GLY A 212 -3.73 10.24 -14.74
C GLY A 212 -3.58 9.55 -13.38
N LEU A 213 -4.16 10.19 -12.36
CA LEU A 213 -4.25 9.66 -10.99
C LEU A 213 -5.09 8.38 -10.88
N GLY A 214 -6.01 8.15 -11.82
CA GLY A 214 -7.03 7.09 -11.74
C GLY A 214 -6.46 5.68 -11.71
N ASP A 215 -5.39 5.42 -12.46
CA ASP A 215 -4.74 4.10 -12.55
C ASP A 215 -4.27 3.56 -11.19
N VAL A 216 -3.81 4.47 -10.35
CA VAL A 216 -3.22 4.17 -9.04
C VAL A 216 -4.12 4.57 -7.87
N ALA A 217 -5.21 5.30 -8.15
CA ALA A 217 -6.14 5.78 -7.14
C ALA A 217 -6.79 4.63 -6.37
N SER A 218 -7.27 3.59 -7.08
CA SER A 218 -7.89 2.42 -6.42
C SER A 218 -6.96 1.80 -5.38
N LEU A 219 -5.71 1.52 -5.76
CA LEU A 219 -4.73 0.89 -4.88
C LEU A 219 -4.38 1.80 -3.69
N LEU A 220 -4.05 3.06 -3.94
CA LEU A 220 -3.62 3.99 -2.88
C LEU A 220 -4.76 4.34 -1.92
N ASN A 221 -5.99 4.46 -2.42
CA ASN A 221 -7.17 4.67 -1.58
C ASN A 221 -7.44 3.44 -0.71
N CYS A 222 -7.40 2.24 -1.29
CA CYS A 222 -7.61 1.02 -0.53
C CYS A 222 -6.53 0.82 0.53
N LEU A 223 -5.28 1.16 0.21
CA LEU A 223 -4.17 1.13 1.17
C LEU A 223 -4.37 2.16 2.30
N ALA A 224 -4.69 3.40 1.95
CA ALA A 224 -4.97 4.46 2.92
C ALA A 224 -6.14 4.10 3.86
N GLU A 225 -7.23 3.58 3.30
CA GLU A 225 -8.42 3.17 4.04
C GLU A 225 -8.11 2.08 5.06
N ASN A 226 -7.40 1.02 4.65
CA ASN A 226 -7.05 -0.08 5.54
C ASN A 226 -6.09 0.36 6.66
N LEU A 227 -5.10 1.19 6.33
CA LEU A 227 -4.14 1.73 7.30
C LEU A 227 -4.82 2.65 8.31
N TRP A 228 -5.63 3.61 7.84
CA TRP A 228 -6.35 4.54 8.70
C TRP A 228 -7.35 3.82 9.61
N HIS A 229 -8.08 2.84 9.08
CA HIS A 229 -9.00 2.03 9.86
C HIS A 229 -8.27 1.28 10.99
N GLN A 230 -7.09 0.72 10.69
CA GLN A 230 -6.27 0.04 11.69
C GLN A 230 -5.78 0.99 12.80
N ASP A 231 -5.40 2.21 12.45
CA ASP A 231 -5.02 3.23 13.41
C ASP A 231 -6.20 3.67 14.28
N CYS A 232 -7.39 3.87 13.69
CA CYS A 232 -8.61 4.17 14.45
C CYS A 232 -8.96 3.07 15.46
N ILE A 233 -8.88 1.79 15.05
CA ILE A 233 -9.08 0.67 15.97
C ILE A 233 -8.03 0.68 17.08
N THR A 234 -6.78 0.97 16.73
CA THR A 234 -5.67 0.97 17.69
C THR A 234 -5.82 2.09 18.71
N ALA A 235 -6.15 3.30 18.27
CA ALA A 235 -6.44 4.43 19.13
C ALA A 235 -7.66 4.15 20.03
N GLY A 236 -8.74 3.60 19.49
CA GLY A 236 -9.94 3.23 20.25
C GLY A 236 -9.67 2.15 21.31
N SER A 237 -8.83 1.16 21.00
CA SER A 237 -8.40 0.14 21.96
C SER A 237 -7.51 0.71 23.08
N ALA A 238 -6.68 1.72 22.78
CA ALA A 238 -5.82 2.38 23.76
C ALA A 238 -6.61 3.29 24.73
N SER A 239 -7.68 3.97 24.24
CA SER A 239 -8.57 4.77 25.09
C SER A 239 -9.42 3.92 26.05
N HIS A 240 -9.77 2.69 25.67
CA HIS A 240 -10.49 1.78 26.57
C HIS A 240 -9.59 1.19 27.66
N HIS A 241 -8.30 0.98 27.40
CA HIS A 241 -7.37 0.44 28.39
C HIS A 241 -7.02 1.47 29.47
N SER A 242 -6.86 2.74 29.08
CA SER A 242 -6.60 3.85 30.01
C SER A 242 -7.79 4.19 30.91
N GLN A 243 -9.04 3.97 30.46
CA GLN A 243 -10.22 4.12 31.32
C GLN A 243 -10.37 3.00 32.36
N GLN A 244 -9.94 1.77 32.08
CA GLN A 244 -10.01 0.66 33.05
C GLN A 244 -8.94 0.76 34.16
N GLU A 245 -7.74 1.24 33.84
CA GLU A 245 -6.71 1.47 34.89
C GLU A 245 -7.11 2.59 35.86
N THR A 246 -7.84 3.61 35.38
CA THR A 246 -8.29 4.72 36.24
C THR A 246 -9.40 4.31 37.20
N VAL A 247 -10.24 3.31 36.84
CA VAL A 247 -11.32 2.79 37.70
C VAL A 247 -10.80 1.78 38.74
N THR A 248 -9.60 1.22 38.56
CA THR A 248 -9.02 0.24 39.50
C THR A 248 -8.20 0.93 40.61
N LEU A 249 -8.02 2.26 40.55
CA LEU A 249 -7.27 3.07 41.51
C LEU A 249 -8.16 4.00 42.37
N LEU A 250 -9.47 3.78 42.38
CA LEU A 250 -10.44 4.42 43.29
C LEU A 250 -11.17 3.36 44.12
#